data_AF-A0A7V9PMP2-F1
#
_entry.id   AF-A0A7V9PMP2-F1
#
_cell.length_a   1.000
_cell.length_b   1.000
_cell.length_c   1.000
_cell.angle_alpha   90.00
_cell.angle_beta   90.00
_cell.angle_gamma   90.00
#
_symmetry.space_group_name_H-M   'P 1'
#
loop_
_entity.id
_entity.type
_entity.pdbx_description
1 polymer ?
#
loop_
_entity_poly.entity_id
_entity_poly.type
_entity_poly.pdbx_seq_one_letter_code
_entity_poly.pdbx_strand_id
1 'polypeptide(L)' 'MAPSPEERDFETVHRAGARRDLPGLLAMLEGLDATEEAEVVRSALEAGVPYDVALAEVQREIERRLVRLLGDEAGGSS' A
#
# COMPACT_ATOMS: atom_id res chain seq x y z
N MET A 1 -27.63 -6.49 9.86
CA MET A 1 -27.19 -7.14 8.61
C MET A 1 -25.68 -7.17 8.67
N ALA A 2 -25.03 -8.34 8.61
CA ALA A 2 -23.56 -8.40 8.66
C ALA A 2 -22.98 -8.05 7.29
N PRO A 3 -21.85 -7.32 7.21
CA PRO A 3 -21.24 -6.96 5.94
C PRO A 3 -20.79 -8.20 5.18
N SER A 4 -20.91 -8.14 3.86
CA SER A 4 -20.48 -9.19 2.93
C SER A 4 -18.94 -9.35 2.96
N PRO A 5 -18.40 -10.49 2.50
CA PRO A 5 -16.95 -10.74 2.51
C PRO A 5 -16.15 -9.66 1.78
N GLU A 6 -16.65 -9.17 0.64
CA GLU A 6 -16.01 -8.13 -0.17
C GLU A 6 -15.99 -6.77 0.55
N GLU A 7 -17.07 -6.43 1.27
CA GLU A 7 -17.13 -5.23 2.10
C GLU A 7 -16.18 -5.31 3.31
N ARG A 8 -15.91 -6.52 3.84
CA ARG A 8 -14.95 -6.71 4.93
C ARG A 8 -13.52 -6.54 4.47
N ASP A 9 -13.18 -6.96 3.26
CA ASP A 9 -11.86 -6.73 2.69
C ASP A 9 -11.65 -5.24 2.44
N PHE A 10 -12.64 -4.55 1.90
CA PHE A 10 -12.58 -3.10 1.70
C PHE A 10 -12.49 -2.33 3.03
N GLU A 11 -13.28 -2.70 4.05
CA GLU A 11 -13.21 -2.10 5.38
C GLU A 11 -11.87 -2.42 6.07
N THR A 12 -11.30 -3.61 5.86
CA THR A 12 -9.99 -4.00 6.37
C THR A 12 -8.88 -3.16 5.74
N VAL A 13 -8.89 -3.00 4.42
CA VAL A 13 -7.94 -2.15 3.68
C VAL A 13 -8.09 -0.67 4.10
N HIS A 14 -9.33 -0.18 4.23
CA HIS A 14 -9.61 1.21 4.60
C HIS A 14 -9.26 1.49 6.08
N ARG A 15 -9.44 0.52 6.98
CA ARG A 15 -9.06 0.60 8.39
C ARG A 15 -7.55 0.46 8.59
N ALA A 16 -6.85 -0.31 7.74
CA ALA A 16 -5.40 -0.36 7.68
C ALA A 16 -4.80 0.99 7.24
N GLY A 17 -5.39 1.64 6.23
CA GLY A 17 -5.04 3.00 5.82
C GLY A 17 -5.23 4.04 6.93
N ALA A 18 -6.24 3.89 7.78
CA ALA A 18 -6.52 4.80 8.91
C ALA A 18 -5.60 4.59 10.14
N ARG A 19 -4.93 3.43 10.28
CA ARG A 19 -4.08 3.10 11.44
C ARG A 19 -2.57 3.23 11.21
N ARG A 20 -2.10 3.62 10.03
CA ARG A 20 -0.65 3.62 9.70
C ARG A 20 -0.03 2.24 9.98
N ASP A 21 -0.73 1.20 9.58
CA ASP A 21 -0.32 -0.18 9.81
C ASP A 21 0.61 -0.63 8.68
N LEU A 22 1.92 -0.62 8.93
CA LEU A 22 2.95 -0.93 7.93
C LEU A 22 2.73 -2.29 7.24
N PRO A 23 2.36 -3.38 7.93
CA PRO A 23 1.92 -4.62 7.30
C PRO A 23 0.82 -4.45 6.25
N GLY A 24 -0.23 -3.67 6.55
CA GLY A 24 -1.33 -3.43 5.61
C GLY A 24 -0.90 -2.60 4.40
N LEU A 25 0.01 -1.66 4.59
CA LEU A 25 0.59 -0.88 3.50
C LEU A 25 1.56 -1.69 2.63
N LEU A 26 2.32 -2.61 3.22
CA LEU A 26 3.15 -3.55 2.46
C LEU A 26 2.30 -4.49 1.60
N ALA A 27 1.19 -5.00 2.14
CA ALA A 27 0.24 -5.80 1.37
C ALA A 27 -0.40 -4.98 0.23
N MET A 28 -0.67 -3.70 0.46
CA MET A 28 -1.15 -2.79 -0.59
C MET A 28 -0.09 -2.59 -1.69
N LEU A 29 1.18 -2.43 -1.34
CA LEU A 29 2.28 -2.38 -2.31
C LEU A 29 2.30 -3.65 -3.17
N GLU A 30 2.27 -4.84 -2.55
CA GLU A 30 2.25 -6.11 -3.28
C GLU A 30 1.07 -6.19 -4.27
N GLY A 31 -0.11 -5.73 -3.87
CA GLY A 31 -1.30 -5.66 -4.73
C GLY A 31 -1.20 -4.64 -5.88
N LEU A 32 -0.24 -3.71 -5.82
CA LEU A 32 0.08 -2.75 -6.89
C LEU A 32 1.29 -3.20 -7.73
N ASP A 33 1.54 -4.52 -7.80
CA ASP A 33 2.68 -5.15 -8.46
C ASP A 33 4.05 -4.64 -7.93
N ALA A 34 4.11 -4.23 -6.66
CA ALA A 34 5.29 -3.68 -5.99
C ALA A 34 5.97 -4.66 -5.03
N THR A 35 6.03 -5.94 -5.39
CA THR A 35 6.53 -6.97 -4.48
C THR A 35 8.01 -6.73 -4.12
N GLU A 36 8.82 -6.29 -5.08
CA GLU A 36 10.24 -6.01 -4.84
C GLU A 36 10.43 -4.85 -3.84
N GLU A 37 9.65 -3.77 -3.96
CA GLU A 37 9.71 -2.65 -3.02
C GLU A 37 9.19 -3.02 -1.63
N ALA A 38 8.20 -3.90 -1.53
CA ALA A 38 7.75 -4.44 -0.25
C ALA A 38 8.88 -5.24 0.44
N GLU A 39 9.62 -6.06 -0.31
CA GLU A 39 10.78 -6.80 0.19
C GLU A 39 11.94 -5.89 0.61
N VAL A 40 12.20 -4.81 -0.12
CA VAL A 40 13.21 -3.80 0.26
C VAL A 40 12.86 -3.18 1.61
N VAL A 41 11.59 -2.85 1.85
CA VAL A 41 11.16 -2.27 3.13
C VAL A 41 11.25 -3.28 4.26
N ARG A 42 10.91 -4.56 4.02
CA ARG A 42 11.11 -5.65 5.00
C ARG A 42 12.58 -5.78 5.39
N SER A 43 13.46 -5.82 4.38
CA SER A 43 14.91 -5.88 4.58
C SER A 43 15.44 -4.65 5.34
N ALA A 44 14.90 -3.47 5.07
CA ALA A 44 15.27 -2.24 5.77
C ALA A 44 14.91 -2.29 7.26
N LEU A 45 13.72 -2.78 7.60
CA LEU A 45 13.31 -2.97 9.00
C LEU A 45 14.22 -3.99 9.72
N GLU A 46 14.56 -5.10 9.07
CA GLU A 46 15.49 -6.10 9.61
C GLU A 46 16.89 -5.52 9.84
N ALA A 47 17.33 -4.61 8.97
CA ALA A 47 18.58 -3.86 9.12
C ALA A 47 18.52 -2.74 10.19
N GLY A 48 17.37 -2.54 10.85
CA GLY A 48 17.21 -1.59 11.94
C GLY A 48 16.79 -0.18 11.49
N VAL A 49 16.27 -0.02 10.27
CA VAL A 49 15.67 1.25 9.85
C VAL A 49 14.47 1.57 10.76
N PRO A 50 14.36 2.82 11.26
CA PRO A 50 13.24 3.21 12.10
C PRO A 50 11.88 2.97 11.44
N TYR A 51 10.94 2.44 12.22
CA TYR A 51 9.60 2.09 11.72
C TYR A 51 8.86 3.28 11.09
N ASP A 52 8.98 4.45 11.69
CA ASP A 52 8.39 5.70 11.19
C ASP A 52 8.95 6.13 9.83
N VAL A 53 10.26 5.93 9.62
CA VAL A 53 10.92 6.15 8.33
C VAL A 53 10.41 5.16 7.27
N ALA A 54 10.40 3.87 7.58
CA ALA A 54 9.89 2.84 6.68
C ALA A 54 8.43 3.07 6.30
N LEU A 55 7.61 3.43 7.29
CA LEU A 55 6.20 3.77 7.11
C LEU A 55 5.99 4.99 6.20
N ALA A 56 6.81 6.03 6.34
CA ALA A 56 6.73 7.22 5.49
C ALA A 56 7.08 6.89 4.03
N GLU A 57 8.14 6.11 3.81
CA GLU A 57 8.57 5.72 2.46
C GLU A 57 7.53 4.84 1.75
N VAL A 58 6.94 3.87 2.46
CA VAL A 58 5.87 3.03 1.90
C VAL A 58 4.65 3.85 1.49
N GLN A 59 4.18 4.77 2.34
CA GLN A 59 3.05 5.64 2.00
C GLN A 59 3.34 6.45 0.74
N ARG A 60 4.55 7.02 0.65
CA ARG A 60 4.95 7.84 -0.50
C ARG A 60 5.01 7.02 -1.80
N GLU A 61 5.45 5.77 -1.74
CA GLU A 61 5.48 4.90 -2.91
C GLU A 61 4.09 4.49 -3.38
N ILE A 62 3.21 4.16 -2.44
CA ILE A 62 1.79 3.88 -2.74
C ILE A 62 1.16 5.09 -3.43
N GLU A 63 1.32 6.29 -2.87
CA GLU A 63 0.82 7.53 -3.48
C GLU A 63 1.35 7.73 -4.91
N ARG A 64 2.66 7.55 -5.13
CA ARG A 64 3.28 7.64 -6.47
C ARG A 64 2.68 6.65 -7.46
N ARG A 65 2.39 5.43 -7.04
CA ARG A 65 1.79 4.39 -7.89
C ARG A 65 0.33 4.66 -8.19
N LEU A 66 -0.45 5.05 -7.19
CA LEU A 66 -1.86 5.43 -7.37
C LEU A 66 -1.99 6.60 -8.34
N VAL A 67 -1.13 7.61 -8.24
CA VAL A 67 -1.10 8.73 -9.20
C VAL A 67 -0.80 8.25 -10.62
N ARG A 68 0.12 7.30 -10.79
CA ARG A 68 0.43 6.71 -12.10
C ARG A 68 -0.77 5.96 -12.68
N LEU A 69 -1.39 5.06 -11.89
CA LEU A 69 -2.55 4.28 -12.34
C LEU A 69 -3.75 5.17 -12.70
N LEU A 70 -4.06 6.15 -11.83
CA LEU A 70 -5.15 7.09 -12.08
C LEU A 70 -4.86 8.05 -13.23
N GLY A 71 -3.58 8.38 -13.46
CA GLY A 71 -3.14 9.19 -14.59
C GLY A 71 -3.15 8.45 -15.92
N ASP A 72 -2.89 7.15 -15.91
CA ASP A 72 -2.88 6.29 -17.10
C ASP A 72 -4.31 6.02 -17.62
N GLU A 73 -5.28 5.86 -16.70
CA GLU A 73 -6.71 5.76 -17.02
C GLU A 73 -7.26 7.04 -17.72
N ALA A 74 -6.64 8.20 -17.50
CA ALA A 74 -7.01 9.45 -18.17
C ALA A 74 -6.39 9.59 -19.59
N GLY A 75 -5.41 8.75 -19.94
CA GLY A 75 -4.70 8.74 -21.23
C GLY A 75 -5.17 7.67 -22.21
N GLY A 76 -6.04 6.75 -21.79
CA GLY A 76 -6.61 5.65 -22.59
C GLY A 76 -7.69 6.09 -23.59
N SER A 77 -7.34 6.98 -24.52
CA SER A 77 -8.09 7.17 -25.77
C SER A 77 -7.08 7.43 -26.88
N SER A 78 -6.72 6.38 -27.60
CA SER A 78 -6.05 6.44 -28.89
C SER A 78 -6.54 5.29 -29.76
#